data_AF-A0A257RKZ9-F1
#
_entry.id   AF-A0A257RKZ9-F1
#
_cell.length_a   1.000
_cell.length_b   1.000
_cell.length_c   1.000
_cell.angle_alpha   90.00
_cell.angle_beta   90.00
_cell.angle_gamma   90.00
#
_symmetry.space_group_name_H-M   'P 1'
#
loop_
_entity.id
_entity.type
_entity.pdbx_description
1 polymer ?
#
loop_
_entity_poly.entity_id
_entity_poly.type
_entity_poly.pdbx_seq_one_letter_code
_entity_poly.pdbx_strand_id
1 'polypeptide(L)'
;MDAFWVSPLTRREGVGHRLALHALSRHGGGWVIAFQHENPSAGAFWRRVADDAFGAGRWIERRRPVPQRPDVPADHEIVAVR
;
A
#
# COMPACT_ATOMS: atom_id res chain seq x y z
N MET A 1 13.58 -5.88 6.29
CA MET A 1 12.89 -4.62 6.63
C MET A 1 12.54 -4.02 5.29
N ASP A 2 11.30 -4.19 4.88
CA ASP A 2 10.88 -3.75 3.55
C ASP A 2 10.01 -2.52 3.76
N ALA A 3 10.50 -1.37 3.31
CA ALA A 3 9.86 -0.09 3.54
C ALA A 3 9.72 0.66 2.21
N PHE A 4 8.58 1.32 2.03
CA PHE A 4 8.38 2.27 0.96
C PHE A 4 8.49 3.68 1.54
N TRP A 5 9.43 4.47 1.02
CA TRP A 5 9.68 5.82 1.54
C TRP A 5 9.90 6.82 0.42
N VAL A 6 9.39 8.02 0.62
CA VAL A 6 9.56 9.17 -0.26
C VAL A 6 10.11 10.33 0.54
N SER A 7 11.18 10.92 0.02
CA SER A 7 11.84 12.08 0.62
C SER A 7 10.85 13.22 0.87
N PRO A 8 10.85 13.84 2.07
CA PRO A 8 10.05 15.03 2.34
C PRO A 8 10.20 16.12 1.28
N LEU A 9 11.40 16.25 0.71
CA LEU A 9 11.73 17.26 -0.31
C LEU A 9 10.98 17.07 -1.63
N THR A 10 10.45 15.87 -1.91
CA THR A 10 9.77 15.55 -3.18
C THR A 10 8.31 15.13 -2.97
N ARG A 11 7.78 15.31 -1.75
CA ARG A 11 6.38 14.99 -1.45
C ARG A 11 5.45 15.92 -2.22
N ARG A 12 4.26 15.41 -2.56
CA ARG A 12 3.21 16.09 -3.32
C ARG A 12 3.55 16.40 -4.79
N GLU A 13 4.71 15.96 -5.28
CA GLU A 13 5.09 16.03 -6.72
C GLU A 13 4.72 14.74 -7.50
N GLY A 14 3.98 13.83 -6.87
CA GLY A 14 3.57 12.55 -7.45
C GLY A 14 4.69 11.51 -7.60
N VAL A 15 5.91 11.79 -7.12
CA VAL A 15 7.07 10.89 -7.22
C VAL A 15 6.77 9.51 -6.62
N GLY A 16 6.20 9.47 -5.42
CA GLY A 16 5.84 8.21 -4.76
C GLY A 16 4.83 7.39 -5.56
N HIS A 17 3.83 8.06 -6.13
CA HIS A 17 2.79 7.39 -6.91
C HIS A 17 3.37 6.73 -8.16
N ARG A 18 4.18 7.47 -8.92
CA ARG A 18 4.88 6.95 -10.11
C ARG A 18 5.82 5.80 -9.75
N LEU A 19 6.56 5.92 -8.64
CA LEU A 19 7.47 4.87 -8.18
C LEU A 19 6.70 3.59 -7.82
N ALA A 20 5.58 3.70 -7.12
CA ALA A 20 4.76 2.55 -6.75
C ALA A 20 4.22 1.82 -7.99
N LEU A 21 3.60 2.55 -8.93
CA LEU A 21 3.10 1.96 -10.18
C LEU A 21 4.21 1.29 -11.00
N HIS A 22 5.39 1.91 -11.05
CA HIS A 22 6.55 1.37 -11.75
C HIS A 22 7.06 0.07 -11.11
N ALA A 23 7.09 0.00 -9.78
CA ALA A 23 7.46 -1.22 -9.08
C ALA A 23 6.44 -2.35 -9.32
N LEU A 24 5.14 -2.03 -9.19
CA LEU A 24 4.05 -2.98 -9.41
C LEU A 24 4.04 -3.55 -10.84
N SER A 25 4.31 -2.71 -11.85
CA SER A 25 4.33 -3.14 -13.25
C SER A 25 5.55 -3.98 -13.62
N ARG A 26 6.68 -3.81 -12.93
CA ARG A 26 7.91 -4.59 -13.18
C ARG A 26 7.91 -5.98 -12.55
N HIS A 27 7.12 -6.20 -11.51
CA HIS A 27 7.01 -7.51 -10.87
C HIS A 27 5.57 -8.01 -10.98
N GLY A 28 5.33 -8.88 -11.96
CA GLY A 28 4.04 -9.55 -12.09
C GLY A 28 3.79 -10.53 -10.94
N GLY A 29 2.53 -10.88 -10.70
CA GLY A 29 2.13 -11.82 -9.66
C GLY A 29 1.00 -11.29 -8.78
N GLY A 30 0.67 -12.04 -7.73
CA GLY A 30 -0.26 -11.57 -6.70
C GLY A 30 0.44 -10.57 -5.81
N TRP A 31 -0.16 -9.39 -5.64
CA TRP A 31 0.37 -8.33 -4.78
C TRP A 31 -0.39 -8.26 -3.45
N VAL A 32 0.39 -8.10 -2.38
CA VAL A 32 -0.11 -7.70 -1.06
C VAL A 32 0.68 -6.45 -0.65
N ILE A 33 -0.03 -5.35 -0.41
CA ILE A 33 0.54 -4.08 0.01
C ILE A 33 0.10 -3.82 1.44
N ALA A 34 1.03 -3.93 2.39
CA ALA A 34 0.76 -3.71 3.80
C ALA A 34 1.05 -2.27 4.23
N PHE A 35 0.21 -1.70 5.09
CA PHE A 35 0.44 -0.41 5.74
C PHE A 35 -0.18 -0.35 7.13
N GLN A 36 0.40 0.49 7.98
CA GLN A 36 -0.01 0.62 9.38
C GLN A 36 -1.33 1.36 9.54
N HIS A 37 -2.14 0.94 10.50
CA HIS A 37 -3.42 1.58 10.81
C HIS A 37 -3.29 3.06 11.15
N GLU A 38 -2.27 3.41 11.95
CA GLU A 38 -2.01 4.76 12.45
C GLU A 38 -1.42 5.69 11.39
N ASN A 39 -1.22 5.20 10.16
CA ASN A 39 -0.74 6.00 9.04
C ASN A 39 -1.87 6.23 8.01
N PRO A 40 -2.84 7.12 8.29
CA PRO A 40 -3.96 7.37 7.41
C PRO A 40 -3.53 7.93 6.04
N SER A 41 -2.39 8.64 6.00
CA SER A 41 -1.81 9.15 4.75
C SER A 41 -1.31 8.02 3.85
N ALA A 42 -0.66 7.00 4.42
CA ALA A 42 -0.30 5.79 3.67
C ALA A 42 -1.56 5.06 3.18
N GLY A 43 -2.60 4.95 4.01
CA GLY A 43 -3.86 4.35 3.59
C GLY A 43 -4.50 5.06 2.40
N ALA A 44 -4.61 6.38 2.41
CA ALA A 44 -5.14 7.14 1.28
C ALA A 44 -4.26 6.98 0.02
N PHE A 45 -2.93 7.01 0.19
CA PHE A 45 -1.98 6.83 -0.88
C PHE A 45 -2.11 5.45 -1.54
N TRP A 46 -2.11 4.37 -0.76
CA TRP A 46 -2.11 3.02 -1.29
C TRP A 46 -3.42 2.62 -1.95
N ARG A 47 -4.57 3.09 -1.45
CA ARG A 47 -5.86 2.85 -2.10
C ARG A 47 -5.90 3.48 -3.50
N ARG A 48 -5.37 4.70 -3.64
CA ARG A 48 -5.23 5.35 -4.95
C ARG A 48 -4.30 4.58 -5.88
N VAL A 49 -3.14 4.15 -5.38
CA VAL A 49 -2.22 3.31 -6.16
C VAL A 49 -2.90 2.01 -6.60
N ALA A 50 -3.70 1.39 -5.74
CA ALA A 50 -4.40 0.14 -6.04
C ALA A 50 -5.46 0.31 -7.13
N ASP A 51 -6.22 1.40 -7.09
CA ASP A 51 -7.18 1.74 -8.16
C ASP A 51 -6.46 1.91 -9.50
N ASP A 52 -5.35 2.64 -9.53
CA ASP A 52 -4.59 2.91 -10.76
C ASP A 52 -3.80 1.68 -11.26
N ALA A 53 -3.32 0.82 -10.37
CA ALA A 53 -2.50 -0.35 -10.71
C ALA A 53 -3.33 -1.59 -11.07
N PHE A 54 -4.39 -1.86 -10.31
CA PHE A 54 -5.14 -3.11 -10.42
C PHE A 54 -6.50 -2.91 -11.11
N GLY A 55 -7.05 -1.69 -11.02
CA GLY A 55 -8.40 -1.34 -11.44
C GLY A 55 -9.39 -1.38 -10.27
N ALA A 56 -10.36 -0.46 -10.28
CA ALA A 56 -11.43 -0.42 -9.29
C ALA A 56 -12.19 -1.76 -9.25
N GLY A 57 -12.42 -2.28 -8.03
CA GLY A 57 -13.05 -3.58 -7.81
C GLY A 57 -12.15 -4.79 -8.04
N ARG A 58 -10.88 -4.60 -8.42
CA ARG A 58 -9.89 -5.69 -8.57
C ARG A 58 -8.86 -5.75 -7.47
N TRP A 59 -9.21 -5.18 -6.33
CA TRP A 59 -8.46 -5.33 -5.09
C TRP A 59 -9.42 -5.28 -3.90
N ILE A 60 -8.98 -5.84 -2.79
CA ILE A 60 -9.69 -5.78 -1.51
C ILE A 60 -8.76 -5.31 -0.41
N GLU A 61 -9.32 -4.69 0.63
CA GLU A 61 -8.60 -4.35 1.85
C GLU A 61 -8.97 -5.31 2.97
N ARG A 62 -7.97 -5.83 3.67
CA ARG A 62 -8.14 -6.67 4.84
C ARG A 62 -7.38 -6.08 6.02
N ARG A 63 -7.87 -6.32 7.23
CA ARG A 63 -7.13 -6.02 8.46
C ARG A 63 -6.38 -7.27 8.92
N ARG A 64 -5.10 -7.11 9.28
CA ARG A 64 -4.24 -8.18 9.76
C ARG A 64 -3.69 -7.83 11.15
N PRO A 65 -4.00 -8.63 12.20
CA PRO A 65 -3.43 -8.42 13.51
C PRO A 65 -1.90 -8.43 13.47
N VAL A 66 -1.27 -7.56 14.26
CA VAL A 66 0.19 -7.51 14.37
C VAL A 66 0.66 -8.67 15.25
N PRO A 67 1.50 -9.58 14.74
CA PRO A 67 1.97 -10.72 15.52
C PRO A 67 2.62 -10.27 16.83
N GLN A 68 2.30 -10.97 17.92
CA GLN A 68 2.84 -10.73 19.26
C GLN A 68 2.55 -9.33 19.84
N ARG A 69 1.63 -8.57 19.23
CA ARG A 69 1.23 -7.23 19.70
C ARG A 69 -0.31 -7.11 19.66
N PRO A 70 -1.04 -7.77 20.58
CA PRO A 70 -2.50 -7.75 20.57
C PRO A 70 -3.10 -6.37 20.89
N ASP A 71 -2.35 -5.51 21.58
CA ASP A 71 -2.83 -4.21 22.05
C ASP A 71 -2.73 -3.09 20.99
N VAL A 72 -2.07 -3.36 19.86
CA VAL A 72 -2.02 -2.38 18.76
C VAL A 72 -3.09 -2.66 17.73
N PRO A 73 -3.65 -1.61 17.08
CA PRO A 73 -4.50 -1.77 15.92
C PRO A 73 -3.89 -2.69 14.85
N ALA A 74 -4.77 -3.46 14.21
CA ALA A 74 -4.39 -4.31 13.09
C ALA A 74 -3.92 -3.47 11.89
N ASP A 75 -2.82 -3.89 11.26
CA ASP A 75 -2.37 -3.35 9.98
C ASP A 75 -3.42 -3.62 8.90
N HIS A 76 -3.29 -2.91 7.78
CA HIS A 76 -4.11 -3.13 6.60
C HIS A 76 -3.29 -3.77 5.48
N GLU A 77 -3.92 -4.65 4.73
CA GLU A 77 -3.38 -5.29 3.53
C GLU A 77 -4.31 -5.05 2.35
N ILE A 78 -3.80 -4.37 1.32
CA ILE A 78 -4.43 -4.35 0.00
C ILE A 78 -3.97 -5.58 -0.76
N VAL A 79 -4.93 -6.40 -1.18
CA VAL A 79 -4.69 -7.63 -1.92
C VAL A 79 -5.27 -7.49 -3.32
N ALA A 80 -4.42 -7.60 -4.34
CA ALA A 80 -4.87 -7.65 -5.73
C ALA A 80 -5.63 -8.96 -5.96
N VAL A 81 -6.83 -8.87 -6.55
CA VAL A 81 -7.62 -10.03 -6.97
C VAL A 81 -7.59 -10.13 -8.50
N ARG A 82 -7.58 -11.35 -9.02
CA ARG A 82 -7.60 -11.60 -10.46
C ARG A 82 -8.99 -11.40 -11.02
#